data_AF-A0A7S1DD63-F1
#
_entry.id   AF-A0A7S1DD63-F1
#
_cell.length_a   1.000
_cell.length_b   1.000
_cell.length_c   1.000
_cell.angle_alpha   90.00
_cell.angle_beta   90.00
_cell.angle_gamma   90.00
#
_symmetry.space_group_name_H-M   'P 1'
#
loop_
_entity.id
_entity.type
_entity.pdbx_description
1 polymer ?
#
loop_
_entity_poly.entity_id
_entity_poly.type
_entity_poly.pdbx_seq_one_letter_code
_entity_poly.pdbx_strand_id
1 'polypeptide(L)'
;APVAAPNNTTVRFMVGHSTVDSIYSALIKELVSSNTPEHQKHSDDIIYFANGDNPSPIAPNHYNAPEMVNTADVNGFACQRFPYCSPPCVDHTSPTVLHSPTDWAAFSVPNSTKTLGQWNQALGADIATTLVRVCYGRSFVFRRRELSRQSMETWTNLEVVMKSATVEDLLYAERSWAALIEKPIHKDVSIALHERSKCLMGDGTVD
;
A
#
# COMPACT_ATOMS: atom_id res chain seq x y z
N ALA A 1 -24.38 0.84 9.97
CA ALA A 1 -25.09 0.61 8.70
C ALA A 1 -24.16 0.99 7.55
N PRO A 2 -24.08 0.23 6.45
CA PRO A 2 -23.28 0.63 5.29
C PRO A 2 -23.81 1.97 4.75
N VAL A 3 -22.92 2.95 4.59
CA VAL A 3 -23.23 4.24 3.96
C VAL A 3 -23.14 4.02 2.45
N ALA A 4 -24.27 4.14 1.76
CA ALA A 4 -24.30 4.00 0.30
C ALA A 4 -23.54 5.17 -0.34
N ALA A 5 -22.46 4.87 -1.07
CA ALA A 5 -21.78 5.84 -1.90
C ALA A 5 -22.63 6.17 -3.14
N PRO A 6 -22.47 7.35 -3.77
CA PRO A 6 -23.36 7.81 -4.86
C PRO A 6 -23.29 7.01 -6.16
N ASN A 7 -22.36 6.06 -6.25
CA ASN A 7 -22.14 5.19 -7.40
C ASN A 7 -22.26 3.74 -6.88
N ASN A 8 -22.50 2.74 -7.74
CA ASN A 8 -22.56 1.30 -7.38
C ASN A 8 -21.31 0.74 -6.65
N THR A 9 -20.35 1.61 -6.32
CA THR A 9 -19.20 1.40 -5.45
C THR A 9 -19.63 0.99 -4.04
N THR A 10 -19.34 -0.26 -3.69
CA THR A 10 -19.49 -0.76 -2.32
C THR A 10 -18.16 -0.60 -1.58
N VAL A 11 -18.19 -0.08 -0.34
CA VAL A 11 -17.02 -0.07 0.53
C VAL A 11 -17.06 -1.32 1.42
N ARG A 12 -16.03 -2.17 1.32
CA ARG A 12 -15.87 -3.37 2.15
C ARG A 12 -14.81 -3.11 3.21
N PHE A 13 -15.21 -3.14 4.48
CA PHE A 13 -14.32 -2.99 5.62
C PHE A 13 -13.79 -4.35 6.05
N MET A 14 -12.47 -4.45 6.11
CA MET A 14 -11.72 -5.63 6.50
C MET A 14 -10.93 -5.25 7.74
N VAL A 15 -11.33 -5.76 8.90
CA VAL A 15 -10.69 -5.43 10.18
C VAL A 15 -9.71 -6.55 10.53
N GLY A 16 -8.42 -6.22 10.56
CA GLY A 16 -7.36 -7.13 11.02
C GLY A 16 -7.14 -7.01 12.53
N HIS A 17 -6.62 -8.07 13.16
CA HIS A 17 -6.53 -8.16 14.62
C HIS A 17 -5.22 -7.66 15.27
N SER A 18 -4.24 -7.11 14.54
CA SER A 18 -3.10 -6.31 15.08
C SER A 18 -1.93 -6.17 14.09
N THR A 19 -1.84 -7.06 13.10
CA THR A 19 -0.78 -7.04 12.08
C THR A 19 -1.35 -7.24 10.67
N VAL A 20 -0.58 -6.81 9.67
CA VAL A 20 -0.73 -7.26 8.28
C VAL A 20 -0.45 -8.76 8.29
N ASP A 21 -1.47 -9.57 8.51
CA ASP A 21 -1.33 -11.00 8.76
C ASP A 21 -1.72 -11.84 7.53
N SER A 22 -1.68 -13.16 7.71
CA SER A 22 -2.13 -14.13 6.72
C SER A 22 -3.58 -13.89 6.28
N ILE A 23 -4.43 -13.24 7.10
CA ILE A 23 -5.83 -12.93 6.76
C ILE A 23 -5.87 -11.97 5.58
N TYR A 24 -5.01 -10.94 5.56
CA TYR A 24 -4.99 -9.97 4.47
C TYR A 24 -4.63 -10.64 3.14
N SER A 25 -3.59 -11.49 3.16
CA SER A 25 -3.15 -12.22 1.97
C SER A 25 -4.18 -13.24 1.48
N ALA A 26 -4.82 -13.98 2.38
CA ALA A 26 -5.86 -14.96 2.04
C ALA A 26 -7.09 -14.27 1.43
N LEU A 27 -7.48 -13.15 2.01
CA LEU A 27 -8.62 -12.37 1.54
C LEU A 27 -8.35 -11.69 0.20
N ILE A 28 -7.16 -11.12 0.00
CA ILE A 28 -6.77 -10.60 -1.32
C ILE A 28 -6.81 -11.71 -2.36
N LYS A 29 -6.30 -12.91 -2.03
CA LYS A 29 -6.37 -14.07 -2.91
C LYS A 29 -7.81 -14.48 -3.23
N GLU A 30 -8.72 -14.43 -2.25
CA GLU A 30 -10.16 -14.66 -2.47
C GLU A 30 -10.77 -13.61 -3.39
N LEU A 31 -10.43 -12.34 -3.19
CA LEU A 31 -10.88 -11.23 -4.04
C LEU A 31 -10.37 -11.35 -5.47
N VAL A 32 -9.18 -11.91 -5.68
CA VAL A 32 -8.60 -12.15 -7.01
C VAL A 32 -9.21 -13.40 -7.65
N SER A 33 -9.40 -14.48 -6.89
CA SER A 33 -9.87 -15.77 -7.41
C SER A 33 -11.37 -15.77 -7.76
N SER A 34 -12.16 -14.93 -7.13
CA SER A 34 -13.61 -14.82 -7.36
C SER A 34 -13.97 -14.08 -8.66
N ASN A 35 -13.26 -14.33 -9.77
CA ASN A 35 -13.46 -13.66 -11.06
C ASN A 35 -14.65 -14.22 -11.87
N THR A 36 -15.82 -14.35 -11.25
CA THR A 36 -17.06 -14.73 -11.94
C THR A 36 -17.70 -13.50 -12.61
N PRO A 37 -18.58 -13.67 -13.62
CA PRO A 37 -19.29 -12.56 -14.25
C PRO A 37 -20.07 -11.68 -13.25
N GLU A 38 -20.58 -12.28 -12.18
CA GLU A 38 -21.27 -11.57 -11.09
C GLU A 38 -20.32 -10.71 -10.26
N HIS A 39 -19.06 -11.13 -10.13
CA HIS A 39 -18.02 -10.40 -9.41
C HIS A 39 -17.31 -9.34 -10.26
N GLN A 40 -17.37 -9.42 -11.59
CA GLN A 40 -16.93 -8.32 -12.47
C GLN A 40 -17.72 -7.03 -12.22
N LYS A 41 -18.98 -7.16 -11.79
CA LYS A 41 -19.83 -6.05 -11.34
C LYS A 41 -19.28 -5.31 -10.10
N HIS A 42 -18.38 -5.95 -9.35
CA HIS A 42 -17.73 -5.45 -8.14
C HIS A 42 -16.29 -5.00 -8.36
N SER A 43 -15.84 -4.87 -9.61
CA SER A 43 -14.48 -4.40 -9.92
C SER A 43 -14.18 -3.00 -9.38
N ASP A 44 -15.20 -2.15 -9.25
CA ASP A 44 -15.11 -0.81 -8.65
C ASP A 44 -15.41 -0.79 -7.14
N ASP A 45 -15.55 -1.94 -6.47
CA ASP A 45 -15.63 -1.98 -5.00
C ASP A 45 -14.35 -1.37 -4.40
N ILE A 46 -14.52 -0.63 -3.31
CA ILE A 46 -13.43 -0.09 -2.51
C ILE A 46 -13.20 -1.03 -1.34
N ILE A 47 -11.98 -1.53 -1.20
CA ILE A 47 -11.56 -2.41 -0.12
C ILE A 47 -10.78 -1.59 0.90
N TYR A 48 -11.26 -1.57 2.14
CA TYR A 48 -10.61 -0.90 3.25
C TYR A 48 -10.04 -1.94 4.20
N PHE A 49 -8.72 -1.98 4.36
CA PHE A 49 -8.07 -2.73 5.42
C PHE A 49 -7.79 -1.81 6.61
N ALA A 50 -8.42 -2.09 7.75
CA ALA A 50 -8.31 -1.34 8.99
C ALA A 50 -7.50 -2.13 10.02
N ASN A 51 -6.46 -1.52 10.58
CA ASN A 51 -5.79 -2.10 11.74
C ASN A 51 -6.70 -2.02 12.98
N GLY A 52 -6.90 -3.14 13.66
CA GLY A 52 -7.81 -3.30 14.79
C GLY A 52 -7.38 -2.68 16.12
N ASP A 53 -6.14 -2.17 16.24
CA ASP A 53 -5.61 -1.69 17.53
C ASP A 53 -6.26 -0.39 18.06
N ASN A 54 -7.03 0.32 17.24
CA ASN A 54 -8.10 1.23 17.65
C ASN A 54 -8.53 2.05 16.43
N PRO A 55 -9.84 2.14 16.09
CA PRO A 55 -10.39 3.34 15.49
C PRO A 55 -10.41 4.44 16.58
N SER A 56 -9.25 4.78 17.13
CA SER A 56 -9.15 5.84 18.13
C SER A 56 -9.68 7.09 17.43
N PRO A 57 -10.50 7.92 18.10
CA PRO A 57 -10.99 9.15 17.51
C PRO A 57 -9.79 9.98 17.05
N ILE A 58 -9.54 9.87 15.76
CA ILE A 58 -8.75 10.69 14.85
C ILE A 58 -7.90 11.69 15.64
N ALA A 59 -6.64 11.37 15.89
CA ALA A 59 -5.70 12.47 16.09
C ALA A 59 -5.80 13.36 14.82
N PRO A 60 -5.89 14.69 14.94
CA PRO A 60 -6.34 15.60 13.89
C PRO A 60 -5.52 15.59 12.59
N ASN A 61 -4.44 14.81 12.52
CA ASN A 61 -3.52 14.72 11.39
C ASN A 61 -3.53 13.33 10.70
N HIS A 62 -4.45 12.42 11.04
CA HIS A 62 -4.68 11.20 10.26
C HIS A 62 -5.65 11.47 9.11
N TYR A 63 -5.47 10.83 7.96
CA TYR A 63 -6.60 10.68 7.04
C TYR A 63 -7.71 9.94 7.81
N ASN A 64 -8.89 10.56 7.88
CA ASN A 64 -10.05 9.84 8.34
C ASN A 64 -10.49 8.83 7.26
N ALA A 65 -11.23 7.79 7.66
CA ALA A 65 -11.66 6.76 6.72
C ALA A 65 -12.36 7.32 5.46
N PRO A 66 -13.24 8.34 5.56
CA PRO A 66 -13.80 9.02 4.38
C PRO A 66 -12.75 9.58 3.42
N GLU A 67 -11.71 10.25 3.90
CA GLU A 67 -10.65 10.79 3.04
C GLU A 67 -9.82 9.71 2.36
N MET A 68 -9.54 8.60 3.06
CA MET A 68 -8.85 7.45 2.45
C MET A 68 -9.71 6.83 1.35
N VAL A 69 -11.02 6.67 1.59
CA VAL A 69 -11.97 6.16 0.60
C VAL A 69 -12.05 7.10 -0.61
N ASN A 70 -12.20 8.41 -0.41
CA ASN A 70 -12.24 9.38 -1.50
C ASN A 70 -10.92 9.39 -2.29
N THR A 71 -9.79 9.30 -1.60
CA THR A 71 -8.46 9.27 -2.24
C THR A 71 -8.27 7.99 -3.05
N ALA A 72 -8.68 6.84 -2.52
CA ALA A 72 -8.61 5.57 -3.23
C ALA A 72 -9.63 5.50 -4.38
N ASP A 73 -10.78 6.13 -4.25
CA ASP A 73 -11.72 6.28 -5.36
C ASP A 73 -11.04 7.06 -6.50
N VAL A 74 -10.45 8.21 -6.24
CA VAL A 74 -9.82 8.98 -7.33
C VAL A 74 -8.54 8.33 -7.85
N ASN A 75 -7.68 7.82 -6.95
CA ASN A 75 -6.30 7.44 -7.27
C ASN A 75 -6.04 5.92 -7.30
N GLY A 76 -7.04 5.10 -7.00
CA GLY A 76 -6.94 3.64 -6.91
C GLY A 76 -6.38 3.10 -5.60
N PHE A 77 -5.67 3.93 -4.81
CA PHE A 77 -5.04 3.55 -3.55
C PHE A 77 -4.91 4.73 -2.58
N ALA A 78 -4.99 4.47 -1.29
CA ALA A 78 -4.68 5.39 -0.19
C ALA A 78 -4.13 4.63 1.02
N CYS A 79 -3.22 5.25 1.76
CA CYS A 79 -2.64 4.70 2.98
C CYS A 79 -2.96 5.61 4.17
N GLN A 80 -3.11 5.04 5.37
CA GLN A 80 -3.34 5.84 6.57
C GLN A 80 -2.10 6.70 6.84
N ARG A 81 -2.32 8.01 7.04
CA ARG A 81 -1.29 8.91 7.56
C ARG A 81 -1.01 8.60 9.01
N PHE A 82 0.26 8.49 9.40
CA PHE A 82 0.65 8.50 10.81
C PHE A 82 0.94 9.94 11.24
N PRO A 83 0.29 10.45 12.30
CA PRO A 83 0.67 11.70 12.91
C PRO A 83 1.92 11.42 13.73
N TYR A 84 2.74 12.45 13.91
CA TYR A 84 3.93 12.43 14.76
C TYR A 84 5.09 11.61 14.21
N CYS A 85 5.94 12.32 13.49
CA CYS A 85 7.26 12.49 14.05
C CYS A 85 7.42 13.98 14.43
N SER A 86 8.29 14.28 15.39
CA SER A 86 8.73 15.66 15.64
C SER A 86 9.65 16.10 14.49
N PRO A 87 9.64 17.37 14.06
CA PRO A 87 10.55 17.84 13.03
C PRO A 87 12.01 17.46 13.32
N PRO A 88 12.80 17.08 12.31
CA PRO A 88 12.49 17.08 10.88
C PRO A 88 11.82 15.77 10.44
N CYS A 89 10.59 15.86 9.93
CA CYS A 89 9.86 14.71 9.41
C CYS A 89 9.85 14.69 7.90
N VAL A 90 10.31 13.58 7.35
CA VAL A 90 9.88 13.15 6.03
C VAL A 90 8.46 12.60 6.22
N ASP A 91 7.44 13.23 5.61
CA ASP A 91 6.06 12.69 5.61
C ASP A 91 6.05 11.36 4.84
N HIS A 92 6.39 10.26 5.52
CA HIS A 92 6.44 8.89 4.98
C HIS A 92 5.10 8.41 4.41
N THR A 93 4.04 9.19 4.62
CA THR A 93 2.69 8.93 4.16
C THR A 93 2.23 9.92 3.09
N SER A 94 3.11 10.83 2.70
CA SER A 94 2.87 11.70 1.56
C SER A 94 2.92 10.84 0.31
N PRO A 95 1.96 11.00 -0.63
CA PRO A 95 2.15 10.50 -1.99
C PRO A 95 3.39 11.09 -2.68
N THR A 96 4.09 12.05 -2.05
CA THR A 96 5.40 12.58 -2.47
C THR A 96 6.61 11.80 -1.96
N VAL A 97 6.48 10.85 -1.02
CA VAL A 97 7.59 9.95 -0.66
C VAL A 97 7.62 8.83 -1.69
N LEU A 98 8.19 9.22 -2.82
CA LEU A 98 8.48 8.36 -3.94
C LEU A 98 9.89 7.86 -3.77
N HIS A 99 10.04 6.54 -3.75
CA HIS A 99 11.35 5.93 -3.73
C HIS A 99 11.81 5.65 -5.15
N SER A 100 13.09 5.91 -5.42
CA SER A 100 13.76 5.31 -6.56
C SER A 100 13.60 3.79 -6.49
N PRO A 101 13.25 3.11 -7.59
CA PRO A 101 13.17 1.65 -7.62
C PRO A 101 14.46 1.00 -7.16
N THR A 102 15.61 1.61 -7.44
CA THR A 102 16.92 1.13 -7.00
C THR A 102 17.08 1.21 -5.49
N ASP A 103 16.79 2.36 -4.89
CA ASP A 103 16.93 2.56 -3.43
C ASP A 103 15.92 1.71 -2.67
N TRP A 104 14.70 1.61 -3.19
CA TRP A 104 13.65 0.76 -2.64
C TRP A 104 14.03 -0.72 -2.72
N ALA A 105 14.53 -1.19 -3.86
CA ALA A 105 14.97 -2.57 -4.04
C ALA A 105 16.20 -2.91 -3.18
N ALA A 106 17.07 -1.95 -2.89
CA ALA A 106 18.24 -2.10 -2.03
C ALA A 106 17.91 -2.00 -0.53
N PHE A 107 16.70 -1.57 -0.15
CA PHE A 107 16.31 -1.46 1.25
C PHE A 107 16.37 -2.82 1.95
N SER A 108 16.95 -2.84 3.16
CA SER A 108 16.97 -4.00 4.05
C SER A 108 16.54 -3.58 5.45
N VAL A 109 15.72 -4.39 6.11
CA VAL A 109 15.45 -4.19 7.54
C VAL A 109 16.67 -4.63 8.38
N PRO A 110 16.83 -4.12 9.61
CA PRO A 110 17.94 -4.52 10.47
C PRO A 110 18.00 -6.05 10.65
N ASN A 111 19.20 -6.63 10.54
CA ASN A 111 19.47 -8.07 10.65
C ASN A 111 18.87 -8.95 9.53
N SER A 112 18.32 -8.35 8.48
CA SER A 112 17.87 -9.09 7.30
C SER A 112 19.05 -9.60 6.46
N THR A 113 18.92 -10.80 5.92
CA THR A 113 19.86 -11.35 4.92
C THR A 113 19.42 -11.09 3.48
N LYS A 114 18.19 -10.65 3.26
CA LYS A 114 17.65 -10.28 1.95
C LYS A 114 17.33 -8.79 1.86
N THR A 115 17.24 -8.26 0.65
CA THR A 115 16.70 -6.92 0.40
C THR A 115 15.22 -7.01 0.07
N LEU A 116 14.53 -5.87 0.10
CA LEU A 116 13.14 -5.74 -0.35
C LEU A 116 12.99 -6.11 -1.83
N GLY A 117 13.97 -5.79 -2.67
CA GLY A 117 14.00 -6.23 -4.08
C GLY A 117 14.03 -7.76 -4.20
N GLN A 118 14.87 -8.43 -3.43
CA GLN A 118 14.95 -9.89 -3.40
C GLN A 118 13.66 -10.52 -2.85
N TRP A 119 13.03 -9.90 -1.84
CA TRP A 119 11.72 -10.32 -1.34
C TRP A 119 10.65 -10.24 -2.42
N ASN A 120 10.56 -9.13 -3.17
CA ASN A 120 9.59 -8.97 -4.26
C ASN A 120 9.84 -9.94 -5.42
N GLN A 121 11.11 -10.16 -5.76
CA GLN A 121 11.48 -11.15 -6.77
C GLN A 121 11.04 -12.57 -6.35
N ALA A 122 11.21 -12.92 -5.07
CA ALA A 122 10.77 -14.22 -4.55
C ALA A 122 9.25 -14.39 -4.59
N LEU A 123 8.47 -13.30 -4.53
CA LEU A 123 7.03 -13.34 -4.75
C LEU A 123 6.66 -13.48 -6.23
N GLY A 124 7.57 -13.20 -7.17
CA GLY A 124 7.23 -13.02 -8.57
C GLY A 124 6.38 -11.77 -8.79
N ALA A 125 6.60 -10.71 -8.00
CA ALA A 125 5.89 -9.45 -8.15
C ALA A 125 6.49 -8.63 -9.30
N ASP A 126 5.63 -8.10 -10.18
CA ASP A 126 6.05 -7.14 -11.20
C ASP A 126 5.84 -5.72 -10.66
N ILE A 127 6.95 -5.08 -10.29
CA ILE A 127 6.97 -3.71 -9.76
C ILE A 127 7.65 -2.82 -10.80
N ALA A 128 7.05 -2.76 -11.98
CA ALA A 128 7.50 -1.95 -13.10
C ALA A 128 7.16 -0.46 -12.88
N THR A 129 8.03 0.28 -12.19
CA THR A 129 7.87 1.74 -12.06
C THR A 129 9.21 2.48 -12.06
N THR A 130 9.15 3.78 -12.39
CA THR A 130 10.28 4.72 -12.24
C THR A 130 10.36 5.29 -10.82
N LEU A 131 9.26 5.22 -10.06
CA LEU A 131 9.13 5.58 -8.66
C LEU A 131 8.05 4.73 -8.00
N VAL A 132 8.34 4.24 -6.80
CA VAL A 132 7.45 3.40 -6.00
C VAL A 132 6.89 4.21 -4.84
N ARG A 133 5.57 4.24 -4.69
CA ARG A 133 4.93 4.69 -3.44
C ARG A 133 5.03 3.57 -2.41
N VAL A 134 5.30 3.95 -1.16
CA VAL A 134 5.39 3.03 -0.04
C VAL A 134 4.35 3.38 1.00
N CYS A 135 3.61 2.38 1.46
CA CYS A 135 2.66 2.55 2.56
C CYS A 135 3.32 2.00 3.82
N TYR A 136 3.80 2.87 4.70
CA TYR A 136 4.33 2.43 6.00
C TYR A 136 3.20 2.17 7.02
N GLY A 137 1.94 2.28 6.59
CA GLY A 137 0.72 2.09 7.38
C GLY A 137 0.18 0.66 7.38
N ARG A 138 -0.41 0.26 8.52
CA ARG A 138 -1.17 -0.99 8.65
C ARG A 138 -2.62 -0.89 8.15
N SER A 139 -3.09 0.34 7.90
CA SER A 139 -4.39 0.58 7.29
C SER A 139 -4.22 1.21 5.92
N PHE A 140 -4.91 0.66 4.93
CA PHE A 140 -4.87 1.13 3.55
C PHE A 140 -6.19 0.82 2.85
N VAL A 141 -6.46 1.57 1.80
CA VAL A 141 -7.69 1.48 1.01
C VAL A 141 -7.32 1.40 -0.45
N PHE A 142 -8.00 0.57 -1.22
CA PHE A 142 -7.77 0.47 -2.66
C PHE A 142 -9.03 0.08 -3.42
N ARG A 143 -9.04 0.33 -4.74
CA ARG A 143 -10.07 -0.20 -5.64
C ARG A 143 -9.77 -1.66 -5.97
N ARG A 144 -10.77 -2.54 -5.86
CA ARG A 144 -10.60 -3.98 -6.08
C ARG A 144 -9.94 -4.33 -7.42
N ARG A 145 -10.31 -3.64 -8.51
CA ARG A 145 -9.70 -3.83 -9.85
C ARG A 145 -8.18 -3.71 -9.87
N GLU A 146 -7.59 -2.99 -8.92
CA GLU A 146 -6.15 -2.80 -8.89
C GLU A 146 -5.41 -4.12 -8.52
N LEU A 147 -6.10 -5.09 -7.91
CA LEU A 147 -5.53 -6.41 -7.62
C LEU A 147 -5.21 -7.23 -8.88
N SER A 148 -5.85 -6.94 -10.02
CA SER A 148 -5.62 -7.67 -11.28
C SER A 148 -4.28 -7.32 -11.95
N ARG A 149 -3.50 -6.42 -11.36
CA ARG A 149 -2.18 -6.01 -11.85
C ARG A 149 -1.12 -7.06 -11.58
N GLN A 150 -1.26 -7.78 -10.47
CA GLN A 150 -0.36 -8.86 -10.10
C GLN A 150 -0.95 -10.18 -10.55
N SER A 151 -0.06 -11.14 -10.82
CA SER A 151 -0.48 -12.48 -11.21
C SER A 151 -1.11 -13.21 -10.02
N MET A 152 -1.95 -14.21 -10.32
CA MET A 152 -2.48 -15.10 -9.28
C MET A 152 -1.35 -15.86 -8.56
N GLU A 153 -0.25 -16.11 -9.24
CA GLU A 153 0.96 -16.71 -8.67
C GLU A 153 1.57 -15.77 -7.61
N THR A 154 1.69 -14.47 -7.90
CA THR A 154 2.18 -13.47 -6.94
C THR A 154 1.34 -13.47 -5.66
N TRP A 155 0.01 -13.45 -5.78
CA TRP A 155 -0.88 -13.48 -4.61
C TRP A 155 -0.82 -14.81 -3.85
N THR A 156 -0.62 -15.92 -4.57
CA THR A 156 -0.45 -17.25 -3.95
C THR A 156 0.86 -17.33 -3.17
N ASN A 157 1.96 -16.85 -3.75
CA ASN A 157 3.26 -16.80 -3.08
C ASN A 157 3.22 -15.91 -1.84
N LEU A 158 2.55 -14.75 -1.94
CA LEU A 158 2.36 -13.86 -0.81
C LEU A 158 1.59 -14.56 0.31
N GLU A 159 0.47 -15.23 0.01
CA GLU A 159 -0.28 -15.99 1.01
C GLU A 159 0.57 -17.08 1.70
N VAL A 160 1.38 -17.80 0.92
CA VAL A 160 2.29 -18.82 1.46
C VAL A 160 3.30 -18.20 2.43
N VAL A 161 3.96 -17.11 2.03
CA VAL A 161 4.91 -16.39 2.90
C VAL A 161 4.23 -15.89 4.17
N MET A 162 3.04 -15.32 4.04
CA MET A 162 2.32 -14.72 5.18
C MET A 162 1.81 -15.75 6.19
N LYS A 163 1.62 -17.02 5.80
CA LYS A 163 1.24 -18.12 6.73
C LYS A 163 2.31 -18.44 7.76
N SER A 164 3.58 -18.23 7.42
CA SER A 164 4.72 -18.47 8.31
C SER A 164 5.63 -17.24 8.39
N ALA A 165 5.03 -16.05 8.31
CA ALA A 165 5.78 -14.80 8.23
C ALA A 165 6.66 -14.60 9.46
N THR A 166 7.93 -14.29 9.20
CA THR A 166 8.82 -13.70 10.20
C THR A 166 8.50 -12.22 10.40
N VAL A 167 9.02 -11.60 11.46
CA VAL A 167 8.92 -10.14 11.66
C VAL A 167 9.46 -9.37 10.45
N GLU A 168 10.52 -9.88 9.83
CA GLU A 168 11.10 -9.33 8.61
C GLU A 168 10.12 -9.37 7.43
N ASP A 169 9.44 -10.51 7.23
CA ASP A 169 8.45 -10.64 6.15
C ASP A 169 7.27 -9.68 6.35
N LEU A 170 6.84 -9.48 7.60
CA LEU A 170 5.78 -8.51 7.92
C LEU A 170 6.20 -7.08 7.55
N LEU A 171 7.44 -6.69 7.87
CA LEU A 171 7.97 -5.36 7.55
C LEU A 171 8.10 -5.13 6.04
N TYR A 172 8.49 -6.16 5.29
CA TYR A 172 8.52 -6.09 3.83
C TYR A 172 7.12 -6.07 3.22
N ALA A 173 6.18 -6.88 3.73
CA ALA A 173 4.80 -6.87 3.29
C ALA A 173 4.15 -5.49 3.48
N GLU A 174 4.32 -4.88 4.66
CA GLU A 174 3.86 -3.50 4.94
C GLU A 174 4.38 -2.53 3.86
N ARG A 175 5.69 -2.56 3.58
CA ARG A 175 6.35 -1.66 2.60
C ARG A 175 5.98 -1.94 1.15
N SER A 176 5.45 -3.12 0.85
CA SER A 176 5.14 -3.54 -0.52
C SER A 176 3.68 -3.37 -0.90
N TRP A 177 2.74 -3.11 0.01
CA TRP A 177 1.32 -3.03 -0.35
C TRP A 177 1.01 -2.01 -1.44
N ALA A 178 1.53 -0.80 -1.30
CA ALA A 178 1.37 0.23 -2.31
C ALA A 178 2.02 -0.23 -3.64
N ALA A 179 3.24 -0.75 -3.59
CA ALA A 179 3.94 -1.22 -4.79
C ALA A 179 3.21 -2.38 -5.52
N LEU A 180 2.57 -3.28 -4.78
CA LEU A 180 1.86 -4.44 -5.30
C LEU A 180 0.48 -4.06 -5.89
N ILE A 181 -0.22 -3.14 -5.24
CA ILE A 181 -1.64 -2.85 -5.55
C ILE A 181 -1.78 -1.62 -6.43
N GLU A 182 -0.97 -0.60 -6.22
CA GLU A 182 -1.22 0.72 -6.78
C GLU A 182 -0.95 0.81 -8.28
N LYS A 183 -1.63 1.76 -8.94
CA LYS A 183 -1.27 2.18 -10.29
C LYS A 183 0.13 2.80 -10.36
N PRO A 184 1.01 2.33 -11.29
CA PRO A 184 2.22 3.05 -11.65
C PRO A 184 1.93 4.52 -11.92
N ILE A 185 2.68 5.38 -11.25
CA ILE A 185 2.62 6.81 -11.51
C ILE A 185 3.08 7.03 -12.95
N HIS A 186 2.34 7.86 -13.69
CA HIS A 186 2.71 8.23 -15.06
C HIS A 186 4.12 8.81 -15.05
N LYS A 187 4.97 8.42 -16.02
CA LYS A 187 6.39 8.79 -16.05
C LYS A 187 6.62 10.30 -15.88
N ASP A 188 5.79 11.13 -16.52
CA ASP A 188 5.92 12.60 -16.43
C ASP A 188 5.59 13.14 -15.03
N VAL A 189 4.58 12.55 -14.37
CA VAL A 189 4.22 12.89 -12.99
C VAL A 189 5.31 12.39 -12.04
N SER A 190 5.87 11.21 -12.31
CA SER A 190 7.01 10.64 -11.59
C SER A 190 8.21 11.58 -11.64
N ILE A 191 8.58 12.08 -12.83
CA ILE A 191 9.68 13.04 -13.01
C ILE A 191 9.40 14.33 -12.21
N ALA A 192 8.20 14.92 -12.35
CA ALA A 192 7.84 16.14 -11.65
C ALA A 192 7.87 15.99 -10.12
N LEU A 193 7.42 14.84 -9.61
CA LEU A 193 7.42 14.54 -8.18
C LEU A 193 8.83 14.27 -7.65
N HIS A 194 9.70 13.59 -8.42
CA HIS A 194 11.10 13.37 -8.06
C HIS A 194 11.89 14.68 -7.96
N GLU A 195 11.72 15.58 -8.92
CA GLU A 195 12.37 16.89 -8.88
C GLU A 195 11.86 17.72 -7.69
N ARG A 196 10.57 17.65 -7.39
CA ARG A 196 10.00 18.30 -6.21
C ARG A 196 10.49 17.68 -4.90
N SER A 197 10.68 16.37 -4.82
CA SER A 197 11.20 15.71 -3.62
C SER A 197 12.65 16.08 -3.35
N LYS A 198 13.49 16.26 -4.39
CA LYS A 198 14.85 16.80 -4.25
C LYS A 198 14.84 18.22 -3.65
N CYS A 199 13.95 19.09 -4.12
CA CYS A 199 13.83 20.46 -3.59
C CYS A 199 13.41 20.49 -2.11
N LEU A 200 12.57 19.54 -1.68
CA LEU A 200 12.08 19.47 -0.30
C LEU A 200 13.10 18.85 0.67
N MET A 201 13.98 17.98 0.17
CA MET A 201 15.01 17.32 0.98
C MET A 201 16.23 18.22 1.21
N GLY A 202 16.33 19.35 0.50
CA GLY A 202 17.49 20.24 0.51
C GLY A 202 18.70 19.55 -0.11
N ASP A 203 19.46 20.25 -0.95
CA ASP A 203 20.84 19.82 -1.19
C ASP A 203 21.52 19.82 0.17
N GLY A 204 21.86 18.64 0.69
CA GLY A 204 22.53 18.45 1.97
C GLY A 204 23.97 18.98 1.98
N THR A 205 24.27 20.03 1.23
CA THR A 205 25.49 20.82 1.39
C THR A 205 25.31 21.71 2.60
N VAL A 206 25.60 21.13 3.77
CA VAL A 206 26.06 21.88 4.92
C VAL A 206 27.43 22.46 4.54
N ASP A 207 27.47 23.76 4.26
CA ASP A 207 28.71 24.55 4.38
C ASP A 207 29.04 24.77 5.87
#